data_AF-A0AAV0XV16-F1
#
_entry.id   AF-A0AAV0XV16-F1
#
_cell.length_a   1.000
_cell.length_b   1.000
_cell.length_c   1.000
_cell.angle_alpha   90.00
_cell.angle_beta   90.00
_cell.angle_gamma   90.00
#
_symmetry.space_group_name_H-M   'P 1'
#
loop_
_entity.id
_entity.type
_entity.pdbx_description
1 polymer ?
#
loop_
_entity_poly.entity_id
_entity_poly.type
_entity_poly.pdbx_seq_one_letter_code
_entity_poly.pdbx_strand_id
1 'polypeptide(L)'
;MEVLSLSGNFCSDKKSVTVYWIEGSGKFVVSKAIAPSKIVTEVLKTTVAALVDVNISKNLIGPAIAGSIGENNAHVANVLTTVYIATGLVNKQLFLST
;
A
#
# COMPACT_ATOMS: atom_id res chain seq x y z
N MET A 1 22.98 32.29 -3.85
CA MET A 1 22.28 31.00 -3.77
C MET A 1 23.06 30.03 -4.63
N GLU A 2 23.51 28.92 -4.04
CA GLU A 2 24.29 27.89 -4.73
C GLU A 2 23.43 26.62 -4.82
N VAL A 3 23.29 26.05 -6.01
CA VAL A 3 22.52 24.82 -6.23
C VAL A 3 23.47 23.64 -6.19
N LEU A 4 23.39 22.83 -5.12
CA LEU A 4 24.23 21.65 -4.94
C LEU A 4 23.75 20.45 -5.77
N SER A 5 22.43 20.25 -5.89
CA SER A 5 21.85 19.21 -6.73
C SER A 5 20.44 19.59 -7.19
N LEU A 6 20.02 19.02 -8.34
CA LEU A 6 18.64 19.16 -8.83
C LEU A 6 17.64 18.36 -7.99
N SER A 7 18.08 17.23 -7.42
CA SER A 7 17.27 16.40 -6.52
C SER A 7 18.03 16.19 -5.21
N GLY A 8 17.55 16.81 -4.15
CA GLY A 8 18.08 16.70 -2.79
C GLY A 8 17.53 15.50 -2.01
N ASN A 9 16.96 14.50 -2.69
CA ASN A 9 16.19 13.39 -2.09
C ASN A 9 14.94 13.81 -1.31
N PHE A 10 14.60 15.10 -1.20
CA PHE A 10 13.29 15.49 -0.65
C PHE A 10 12.15 15.00 -1.54
N CYS A 11 12.35 15.06 -2.87
CA CYS A 11 11.46 14.42 -3.83
C CYS A 11 11.39 12.91 -3.70
N SER A 12 12.35 12.24 -3.05
CA SER A 12 12.38 10.79 -2.70
C SER A 12 12.06 9.77 -3.81
N ASP A 13 12.39 10.02 -5.08
CA ASP A 13 12.13 9.07 -6.17
C ASP A 13 12.68 7.66 -5.86
N LYS A 14 11.81 6.64 -5.91
CA LYS A 14 12.11 5.22 -5.66
C LYS A 14 12.60 4.89 -4.24
N LYS A 15 12.39 5.77 -3.26
CA LYS A 15 12.73 5.52 -1.85
C LYS A 15 11.48 5.54 -0.98
N SER A 16 11.44 4.67 0.03
CA SER A 16 10.39 4.71 1.05
C SER A 16 10.69 5.84 2.03
N VAL A 17 9.82 6.85 2.09
CA VAL A 17 9.99 8.05 2.92
C VAL A 17 8.64 8.51 3.45
N THR A 18 8.57 8.80 4.74
CA THR A 18 7.37 9.23 5.47
C THR A 18 6.64 10.42 4.84
N VAL A 19 7.37 11.35 4.24
CA VAL A 19 6.81 12.53 3.55
C VAL A 19 5.79 12.11 2.49
N TYR A 20 6.01 11.01 1.76
CA TYR A 20 5.04 10.51 0.80
C TYR A 20 3.81 9.86 1.41
N TRP A 21 3.88 9.35 2.63
CA TRP A 21 2.68 8.84 3.27
C TRP A 21 1.77 9.99 3.72
N ILE A 22 2.35 11.13 4.10
CA ILE A 22 1.63 12.29 4.64
C ILE A 22 1.18 13.24 3.52
N GLU A 23 2.11 13.70 2.69
CA GLU A 23 1.87 14.68 1.62
C GLU A 23 1.59 14.02 0.27
N GLY A 24 2.13 12.81 0.11
CA GLY A 24 2.12 11.94 -1.07
C GLY A 24 2.54 12.52 -2.40
N SER A 25 2.46 11.64 -3.40
CA SER A 25 3.22 11.76 -4.63
C SER A 25 2.49 11.10 -5.78
N GLY A 26 2.30 11.84 -6.86
CA GLY A 26 1.56 11.37 -8.02
C GLY A 26 0.04 11.37 -7.80
N LYS A 27 -0.55 10.19 -7.62
CA LYS A 27 -2.02 10.01 -7.58
C LYS A 27 -2.45 9.37 -6.27
N PHE A 28 -3.44 9.99 -5.62
CA PHE A 28 -4.13 9.45 -4.46
C PHE A 28 -5.46 8.84 -4.88
N VAL A 29 -5.69 7.59 -4.48
CA VAL A 29 -6.89 6.84 -4.85
C VAL A 29 -7.40 6.10 -3.62
N VAL A 30 -8.71 6.12 -3.42
CA VAL A 30 -9.41 5.34 -2.40
C VAL A 30 -10.50 4.52 -3.09
N SER A 31 -10.66 3.26 -2.70
CA SER A 31 -11.68 2.36 -3.24
C SER A 31 -12.43 1.66 -2.11
N LYS A 32 -13.73 1.42 -2.31
CA LYS A 32 -14.62 0.74 -1.36
C LYS A 32 -15.56 -0.20 -2.10
N ALA A 33 -15.78 -1.38 -1.54
CA ALA A 33 -16.79 -2.33 -1.98
C ALA A 33 -17.55 -2.91 -0.77
N ILE A 34 -18.79 -3.36 -1.00
CA ILE A 34 -19.60 -4.06 0.00
C ILE A 34 -19.74 -5.51 -0.45
N ALA A 35 -19.23 -6.45 0.33
CA ALA A 35 -19.37 -7.89 0.07
C ALA A 35 -20.51 -8.47 0.90
N PRO A 36 -21.56 -9.06 0.28
CA PRO A 36 -22.63 -9.73 1.02
C PRO A 36 -22.10 -10.93 1.81
N SER A 37 -22.66 -11.19 3.00
CA SER A 37 -22.22 -12.31 3.86
C SER A 37 -22.27 -13.66 3.15
N LYS A 38 -23.24 -13.87 2.24
CA LYS A 38 -23.33 -15.09 1.44
C LYS A 38 -22.08 -15.31 0.58
N ILE A 39 -21.57 -14.26 -0.07
CA ILE A 39 -20.36 -14.33 -0.90
C ILE A 39 -19.12 -14.57 -0.05
N VAL A 40 -19.05 -13.99 1.14
CA VAL A 40 -17.93 -14.21 2.07
C VAL A 40 -17.84 -15.69 2.47
N THR A 41 -18.97 -16.32 2.79
CA THR A 41 -18.99 -17.73 3.17
C THR A 41 -18.82 -18.65 1.96
N GLU A 42 -19.51 -18.40 0.85
CA GLU A 42 -19.53 -19.30 -0.31
C GLU A 42 -18.30 -19.19 -1.21
N VAL A 43 -17.72 -17.99 -1.37
CA VAL A 43 -16.58 -17.76 -2.26
C VAL A 43 -15.29 -17.65 -1.46
N LEU A 44 -15.26 -16.81 -0.43
CA LEU A 44 -14.04 -16.58 0.38
C LEU A 44 -13.82 -17.65 1.45
N LYS A 45 -14.81 -18.54 1.66
CA LYS A 45 -14.72 -19.68 2.59
C LYS A 45 -14.36 -19.28 4.03
N THR A 46 -14.82 -18.11 4.45
CA THR A 46 -14.56 -17.55 5.79
C THR A 46 -15.79 -16.84 6.35
N THR A 47 -15.67 -16.28 7.55
CA THR A 47 -16.72 -15.45 8.17
C THR A 47 -16.31 -13.98 8.13
N VAL A 48 -17.31 -13.09 8.18
CA VAL A 48 -17.06 -11.63 8.23
C VAL A 48 -16.24 -11.26 9.47
N ALA A 49 -16.55 -11.86 10.62
CA ALA A 49 -15.84 -11.62 11.88
C ALA A 49 -14.35 -11.98 11.75
N ALA A 50 -14.04 -13.19 11.26
CA ALA A 50 -12.66 -13.63 11.07
C ALA A 50 -11.88 -12.72 10.11
N LEU A 51 -12.53 -12.23 9.05
CA LEU A 51 -11.89 -11.33 8.08
C LEU A 51 -11.58 -9.96 8.70
N VAL A 52 -12.48 -9.42 9.53
CA VAL A 52 -12.25 -8.18 10.29
C VAL A 52 -11.13 -8.36 11.31
N ASP A 53 -11.13 -9.46 12.06
CA ASP A 53 -10.12 -9.75 13.09
C ASP A 53 -8.71 -9.88 12.48
N VAL A 54 -8.59 -10.57 11.34
CA VAL A 54 -7.32 -10.67 10.61
C VAL A 54 -6.88 -9.31 10.08
N ASN A 55 -7.80 -8.48 9.59
CA ASN A 55 -7.42 -7.15 9.10
C ASN A 55 -6.89 -6.25 10.24
N ILE A 56 -7.55 -6.26 11.40
CA ILE A 56 -7.12 -5.45 12.55
C ILE A 56 -5.76 -5.94 13.05
N SER A 57 -5.61 -7.24 13.29
CA SER A 57 -4.37 -7.80 13.82
C SER A 57 -3.21 -7.72 12.83
N LYS A 58 -3.42 -8.07 11.55
CA LYS A 58 -2.35 -8.19 10.54
C LYS A 58 -2.04 -6.90 9.80
N ASN A 59 -3.04 -6.06 9.49
CA ASN A 59 -2.82 -4.89 8.64
C ASN A 59 -2.76 -3.58 9.43
N LEU A 60 -3.21 -3.56 10.68
CA LEU A 60 -3.14 -2.37 11.53
C LEU A 60 -2.14 -2.55 12.68
N ILE A 61 -2.36 -3.55 13.54
CA ILE A 61 -1.53 -3.76 14.73
C ILE A 61 -0.14 -4.28 14.37
N GLY A 62 -0.05 -5.29 13.51
CA GLY A 62 1.23 -5.89 13.09
C GLY A 62 2.23 -4.86 12.54
N PRO A 63 1.87 -4.07 11.52
CA PRO A 63 2.75 -3.04 10.96
C PRO A 63 3.12 -1.95 11.98
N ALA A 64 2.18 -1.58 12.86
CA ALA A 64 2.45 -0.62 13.93
C ALA A 64 3.53 -1.12 14.90
N ILE A 65 3.51 -2.41 15.24
CA ILE A 65 4.55 -3.02 16.08
C ILE A 65 5.87 -3.16 15.31
N ALA A 66 5.81 -3.45 14.01
CA ALA A 66 6.99 -3.58 13.15
C ALA A 66 7.67 -2.24 12.83
N GLY A 67 7.04 -1.10 13.13
CA GLY A 67 7.55 0.23 12.79
C GLY A 67 7.40 0.58 11.32
N SER A 68 6.46 -0.06 10.62
CA SER A 68 6.17 0.23 9.22
C SER A 68 5.44 1.57 9.07
N ILE A 69 5.73 2.31 7.99
CA ILE A 69 5.13 3.60 7.67
C ILE A 69 4.47 3.50 6.29
N GLY A 70 3.16 3.34 6.28
CA GLY A 70 2.36 3.28 5.06
C GLY A 70 2.07 1.88 4.53
N GLU A 71 2.67 0.82 5.09
CA GLU A 71 2.47 -0.56 4.63
C GLU A 71 1.35 -1.29 5.42
N ASN A 72 0.25 -0.58 5.70
CA ASN A 72 -0.92 -1.11 6.42
C ASN A 72 -1.83 -1.96 5.52
N ASN A 73 -1.27 -3.00 4.90
CA ASN A 73 -1.94 -3.79 3.88
C ASN A 73 -1.53 -5.28 3.89
N ALA A 74 -2.18 -6.08 3.03
CA ALA A 74 -1.88 -7.50 2.90
C ALA A 74 -0.72 -7.79 1.93
N HIS A 75 -0.86 -7.36 0.67
CA HIS A 75 0.09 -7.63 -0.42
C HIS A 75 -0.14 -6.68 -1.62
N VAL A 76 -0.40 -5.39 -1.37
CA VAL A 76 -0.69 -4.40 -2.42
C VAL A 76 0.46 -4.30 -3.43
N ALA A 77 1.71 -4.43 -2.99
CA ALA A 77 2.89 -4.46 -3.83
C ALA A 77 2.82 -5.51 -4.95
N ASN A 78 2.28 -6.69 -4.66
CA ASN A 78 2.22 -7.77 -5.64
C ASN A 78 1.27 -7.41 -6.78
N VAL A 79 0.07 -6.92 -6.45
CA VAL A 79 -0.94 -6.50 -7.44
C VAL A 79 -0.41 -5.34 -8.28
N LEU A 80 0.20 -4.35 -7.64
CA LEU A 80 0.74 -3.17 -8.32
C LEU A 80 1.86 -3.57 -9.30
N THR A 81 2.78 -4.45 -8.88
CA THR A 81 3.86 -4.95 -9.73
C THR A 81 3.32 -5.62 -10.98
N THR A 82 2.32 -6.50 -10.82
CA THR A 82 1.73 -7.22 -11.96
C THR A 82 1.10 -6.26 -12.95
N VAL A 83 0.35 -5.25 -12.49
CA VAL A 83 -0.28 -4.25 -13.37
C VAL A 83 0.77 -3.39 -14.07
N TYR A 84 1.81 -2.95 -13.37
CA TYR A 84 2.87 -2.12 -13.93
C TYR A 84 3.64 -2.86 -15.02
N ILE A 85 4.01 -4.12 -14.78
CA ILE A 85 4.67 -4.97 -15.77
C ILE A 85 3.76 -5.19 -16.98
N ALA A 86 2.48 -5.51 -16.76
CA ALA A 86 1.53 -5.79 -17.83
C ALA A 86 1.23 -4.57 -18.72
N THR A 87 1.34 -3.35 -18.18
CA THR A 87 1.02 -2.10 -18.90
C THR A 87 2.26 -1.37 -19.43
N GLY A 88 3.46 -1.94 -19.26
CA GLY A 88 4.71 -1.32 -19.71
C GLY A 88 5.15 -0.11 -18.89
N LEU A 89 4.62 0.07 -17.68
CA LEU A 89 5.01 1.14 -16.78
C LEU A 89 6.30 0.78 -16.04
N VAL A 90 7.19 1.76 -15.87
CA VAL A 90 8.38 1.59 -15.02
C VAL A 90 7.93 1.49 -13.56
N ASN A 91 8.36 0.44 -12.84
CA ASN A 91 8.19 0.27 -11.41
C ASN A 91 8.87 1.42 -10.64
N LYS A 92 8.17 2.57 -10.51
CA LYS A 92 8.71 3.76 -9.84
C LYS A 92 8.57 3.73 -8.33
N GLN A 93 7.61 2.97 -7.77
CA GLN A 93 7.18 3.20 -6.39
C GLN A 93 6.68 1.96 -5.64
N LEU A 94 7.21 0.77 -5.91
CA LEU A 94 6.74 -0.43 -5.21
C LEU A 94 7.09 -0.45 -3.71
N PHE A 95 8.14 0.27 -3.33
CA PHE A 95 8.75 0.29 -2.00
C PHE A 95 7.92 0.97 -0.90
N LEU A 96 6.80 1.63 -1.20
CA LEU A 96 5.90 2.21 -0.19
C LEU A 96 4.78 1.26 0.23
N SER A 97 4.70 0.07 -0.39
CA SER A 97 3.62 -0.90 -0.16
C SER A 97 4.09 -2.26 0.35
N THR A 98 5.41 -2.50 0.39
CA THR A 98 6.09 -3.66 1.00
C THR A 98 6.63 -3.26 2.36
#